data_AF-A0A9P6V1X1-F1
#
_entry.id   AF-A0A9P6V1X1-F1
#
_cell.length_a   1.000
_cell.length_b   1.000
_cell.length_c   1.000
_cell.angle_alpha   90.00
_cell.angle_beta   90.00
_cell.angle_gamma   90.00
#
_symmetry.space_group_name_H-M   'P 1'
#
loop_
_entity.id
_entity.type
_entity.pdbx_description
1 polymer ?
#
loop_
_entity_poly.entity_id
_entity_poly.type
_entity_poly.pdbx_seq_one_letter_code
_entity_poly.pdbx_strand_id
1 'polypeptide(L)'
;ANLKFTGNMDDMAINWSGEEWESHRRLVQFWRRQDGNDIHCNFAPVAPADRQPNSIVVSCIYWAEKNDCFLTSVDCIYLLESLIAVRFTVEEKNRIRRNLEGFRPITVSKCKPESAEFFKLIMSFPNPKPRNIEKDVKVFPWKVLPYALKKIISKYTASYSSTASIQTDAFHNANFPHGSTLPITPQQQSIIESSSIIV
;
A
#
# COMPACT_ATOMS: atom_id res chain seq x y z
N ALA A 1 11.84 -8.95 -6.33
CA ALA A 1 11.82 -7.49 -6.16
C ALA A 1 12.30 -7.09 -4.79
N ASN A 2 13.15 -6.06 -4.71
CA ASN A 2 13.61 -5.48 -3.47
C ASN A 2 12.84 -4.18 -3.20
N LEU A 3 12.15 -4.11 -2.06
CA LEU A 3 11.47 -2.90 -1.65
C LEU A 3 12.43 -1.94 -0.94
N LYS A 4 12.58 -0.74 -1.48
CA LYS A 4 13.40 0.35 -0.95
C LYS A 4 12.50 1.50 -0.50
N PHE A 5 12.61 1.90 0.76
CA PHE A 5 11.88 3.06 1.28
C PHE A 5 12.77 4.30 1.20
N THR A 6 12.17 5.43 0.86
CA THR A 6 12.80 6.75 0.99
C THR A 6 12.27 7.39 2.27
N GLY A 7 13.13 7.56 3.28
CA GLY A 7 12.74 8.05 4.60
C GLY A 7 12.48 6.96 5.64
N ASN A 8 12.18 7.39 6.88
CA ASN A 8 11.89 6.50 8.00
C ASN A 8 10.37 6.39 8.22
N MET A 9 9.84 5.18 8.19
CA MET A 9 8.39 4.95 8.32
C MET A 9 7.89 5.24 9.73
N ASP A 10 8.76 5.16 10.74
CA ASP A 10 8.42 5.49 12.12
C ASP A 10 8.08 6.98 12.30
N ASP A 11 8.57 7.85 11.39
CA ASP A 11 8.25 9.28 11.41
C ASP A 11 6.74 9.52 11.20
N MET A 12 6.04 8.57 10.58
CA MET A 12 4.58 8.65 10.42
C MET A 12 3.83 8.38 11.72
N ALA A 13 4.46 7.83 12.75
CA ALA A 13 3.85 7.59 14.06
C ALA A 13 4.10 8.72 15.08
N ILE A 14 4.78 9.80 14.69
CA ILE A 14 5.16 10.91 15.58
C ILE A 14 4.81 12.28 14.96
N ASN A 15 4.87 13.35 15.76
CA ASN A 15 4.58 14.73 15.32
C ASN A 15 3.20 14.86 14.66
N TRP A 16 2.18 14.27 15.29
CA TRP A 16 0.79 14.36 14.83
C TRP A 16 0.24 15.77 15.02
N SER A 17 -0.54 16.22 14.03
CA SER A 17 -1.28 17.48 14.11
C SER A 17 -2.43 17.36 15.12
N GLY A 18 -3.01 18.50 15.52
CA GLY A 18 -4.16 18.51 16.44
C GLY A 18 -5.35 17.69 15.92
N GLU A 19 -5.66 17.80 14.62
CA GLU A 19 -6.74 17.05 13.96
C GLU A 19 -6.46 15.53 13.95
N GLU A 20 -5.21 15.14 13.71
CA GLU A 20 -4.79 13.73 13.75
C GLU A 20 -4.90 13.15 15.17
N TRP A 21 -4.54 13.94 16.20
CA TRP A 21 -4.70 13.54 17.60
C TRP A 21 -6.17 13.42 17.99
N GLU A 22 -7.01 14.38 17.61
CA GLU A 22 -8.44 14.37 17.91
C GLU A 22 -9.13 13.15 17.27
N SER A 23 -8.84 12.90 15.99
CA SER A 23 -9.40 11.76 15.26
C SER A 23 -8.70 10.42 15.54
N HIS A 24 -7.59 10.43 16.27
CA HIS A 24 -6.73 9.26 16.51
C HIS A 24 -6.26 8.57 15.22
N ARG A 25 -6.18 9.33 14.11
CA ARG A 25 -5.82 8.81 12.80
C ARG A 25 -5.00 9.81 12.00
N ARG A 26 -3.86 9.33 11.49
CA ARG A 26 -3.11 9.95 10.40
C ARG A 26 -3.32 9.17 9.11
N LEU A 27 -3.60 9.87 8.02
CA LEU A 27 -3.57 9.28 6.69
C LEU A 27 -2.14 9.38 6.14
N VAL A 28 -1.62 8.26 5.67
CA VAL A 28 -0.28 8.19 5.06
C VAL A 28 -0.45 7.84 3.60
N GLN A 29 -0.04 8.75 2.73
CA GLN A 29 0.01 8.54 1.29
C GLN A 29 1.33 7.87 0.92
N PHE A 30 1.25 6.92 0.00
CA PHE A 30 2.37 6.18 -0.56
C PHE A 30 2.47 6.46 -2.05
N TRP A 31 3.72 6.52 -2.53
CA TRP A 31 4.05 6.55 -3.95
C TRP A 31 5.02 5.43 -4.24
N ARG A 32 4.86 4.79 -5.40
CA ARG A 32 5.78 3.77 -5.86
C ARG A 32 6.40 4.14 -7.20
N ARG A 33 7.62 3.67 -7.42
CA ARG A 33 8.29 3.62 -8.72
C ARG A 33 9.04 2.32 -8.82
N GLN A 34 8.91 1.63 -9.95
CA GLN A 34 9.68 0.42 -10.20
C GLN A 34 10.89 0.76 -11.07
N ASP A 35 12.06 0.26 -10.69
CA ASP A 35 13.30 0.35 -11.45
C ASP A 35 13.93 -1.05 -11.51
N GLY A 36 13.74 -1.73 -12.64
CA GLY A 36 14.07 -3.15 -12.79
C GLY A 36 13.39 -4.02 -11.72
N ASN A 37 14.21 -4.66 -10.87
CA ASN A 37 13.76 -5.50 -9.77
C ASN A 37 13.55 -4.71 -8.47
N ASP A 38 13.84 -3.42 -8.42
CA ASP A 38 13.67 -2.61 -7.22
C ASP A 38 12.36 -1.83 -7.25
N ILE A 39 11.62 -1.86 -6.14
CA ILE A 39 10.43 -1.03 -5.93
C ILE A 39 10.84 0.07 -4.97
N HIS A 40 10.91 1.29 -5.47
CA HIS A 40 11.12 2.50 -4.68
C HIS A 40 9.79 2.97 -4.15
N CYS A 41 9.72 3.17 -2.83
CA CYS A 41 8.51 3.56 -2.12
C CYS A 41 8.79 4.85 -1.34
N ASN A 42 8.03 5.90 -1.62
CA ASN A 42 8.01 7.13 -0.84
C ASN A 42 6.69 7.23 -0.08
N PHE A 43 6.66 8.00 1.01
CA PHE A 43 5.45 8.22 1.78
C PHE A 43 5.49 9.53 2.55
N ALA A 44 4.31 10.06 2.86
CA ALA A 44 4.13 11.31 3.58
C ALA A 44 2.74 11.33 4.23
N PRO A 45 2.55 12.10 5.33
CA PRO A 45 1.21 12.39 5.82
C PRO A 45 0.42 13.17 4.75
N VAL A 46 -0.89 12.95 4.70
CA VAL A 46 -1.80 13.67 3.81
C VAL A 46 -3.07 14.07 4.58
N ALA A 47 -3.52 15.31 4.45
CA ALA A 47 -4.78 15.71 5.05
C ALA A 47 -5.95 15.05 4.28
N PRO A 48 -7.09 14.75 4.94
CA PRO A 48 -8.27 14.22 4.27
C PRO A 48 -8.72 15.06 3.07
N ALA A 49 -8.60 16.39 3.17
CA ALA A 49 -8.97 17.34 2.11
C ALA A 49 -8.01 17.32 0.90
N ASP A 50 -6.73 17.01 1.12
CA ASP A 50 -5.69 17.02 0.08
C ASP A 50 -5.57 15.68 -0.66
N ARG A 51 -6.34 14.68 -0.21
CA ARG A 51 -6.31 13.32 -0.76
C ARG A 51 -6.74 13.32 -2.21
N GLN A 52 -5.81 12.97 -3.10
CA GLN A 52 -6.10 12.81 -4.51
C GLN A 52 -6.89 11.52 -4.79
N PRO A 53 -7.81 11.52 -5.78
CA PRO A 53 -8.43 10.29 -6.26
C PRO A 53 -7.38 9.26 -6.68
N ASN A 54 -7.64 7.98 -6.44
CA ASN A 54 -6.74 6.85 -6.78
C ASN A 54 -5.35 6.88 -6.10
N SER A 55 -5.12 7.76 -5.12
CA SER A 55 -3.91 7.74 -4.30
C SER A 55 -3.85 6.48 -3.42
N ILE A 56 -2.63 5.96 -3.20
CA ILE A 56 -2.38 4.85 -2.29
C ILE A 56 -2.33 5.44 -0.88
N VAL A 57 -3.39 5.26 -0.10
CA VAL A 57 -3.48 5.83 1.25
C VAL A 57 -3.88 4.77 2.26
N VAL A 58 -3.18 4.72 3.39
CA VAL A 58 -3.51 3.86 4.53
C VAL A 58 -3.59 4.65 5.83
N SER A 59 -4.16 4.04 6.87
CA SER A 59 -4.35 4.67 8.17
C SER A 59 -3.25 4.27 9.15
N CYS A 60 -2.51 5.24 9.67
CA CYS A 60 -1.77 5.10 10.91
C CYS A 60 -2.73 5.49 12.05
N ILE A 61 -3.02 4.56 12.95
CA ILE A 61 -4.11 4.71 13.92
C ILE A 61 -3.52 4.64 15.33
N TYR A 62 -3.72 5.68 16.12
CA TYR A 62 -3.22 5.73 17.49
C TYR A 62 -4.16 4.98 18.43
N TRP A 63 -3.61 4.08 19.25
CA TRP A 63 -4.35 3.33 20.26
C TRP A 63 -3.95 3.79 21.66
N ALA A 64 -4.80 4.59 22.30
CA ALA A 64 -4.54 5.23 23.59
C ALA A 64 -4.17 4.23 24.71
N GLU A 65 -4.92 3.13 24.85
CA GLU A 65 -4.69 2.13 25.90
C GLU A 65 -3.36 1.38 25.74
N LYS A 66 -2.78 1.38 24.54
CA LYS A 66 -1.47 0.80 24.25
C LYS A 66 -0.37 1.84 24.13
N ASN A 67 -0.72 3.13 24.02
CA ASN A 67 0.20 4.23 23.74
C ASN A 67 1.13 3.91 22.54
N ASP A 68 0.56 3.37 21.46
CA ASP A 68 1.30 2.98 20.26
C ASP A 68 0.41 3.13 19.00
N CYS A 69 1.03 3.18 17.83
CA CYS A 69 0.34 3.30 16.55
C CYS A 69 0.18 1.94 15.87
N PHE A 70 -0.92 1.77 15.15
CA PHE A 70 -1.30 0.52 14.51
C PHE A 70 -1.80 0.73 13.08
N LEU A 71 -1.67 -0.33 12.28
CA LEU A 71 -2.24 -0.47 10.94
C LEU A 71 -3.19 -1.67 10.91
N THR A 72 -4.31 -1.56 10.19
CA THR A 72 -5.21 -2.70 9.99
C THR A 72 -4.65 -3.70 8.96
N SER A 73 -5.03 -4.98 9.08
CA SER A 73 -4.68 -6.00 8.09
C SER A 73 -5.21 -5.68 6.69
N VAL A 74 -6.35 -5.01 6.61
CA VAL A 74 -6.95 -4.58 5.34
C VAL A 74 -6.08 -3.52 4.67
N ASP A 75 -5.66 -2.50 5.41
CA ASP A 75 -4.75 -1.48 4.90
C ASP A 75 -3.39 -2.10 4.51
N CYS A 76 -2.88 -3.07 5.28
CA CYS A 76 -1.64 -3.78 4.95
C CYS A 76 -1.72 -4.53 3.61
N ILE A 77 -2.80 -5.28 3.38
CA ILE A 77 -3.00 -6.02 2.13
C ILE A 77 -3.21 -5.06 0.97
N TYR A 78 -4.00 -3.99 1.16
CA TYR A 78 -4.20 -2.95 0.15
C TYR A 78 -2.88 -2.28 -0.26
N LEU A 79 -2.03 -1.95 0.72
CA LEU A 79 -0.72 -1.38 0.45
C LEU A 79 0.17 -2.38 -0.29
N LEU A 80 0.17 -3.66 0.08
CA LEU A 80 0.90 -4.70 -0.65
C LEU A 80 0.47 -4.80 -2.11
N GLU A 81 -0.84 -4.89 -2.40
CA GLU A 81 -1.39 -4.89 -3.78
C GLU A 81 -0.91 -3.66 -4.55
N SER A 82 -0.98 -2.50 -3.91
CA SER A 82 -0.65 -1.21 -4.52
C SER A 82 0.83 -1.08 -4.83
N LEU A 83 1.71 -1.53 -3.93
CA LEU A 83 3.17 -1.45 -4.12
C LEU A 83 3.66 -2.40 -5.21
N ILE A 84 3.07 -3.58 -5.37
CA ILE A 84 3.41 -4.49 -6.47
C ILE A 84 2.65 -4.19 -7.77
N ALA A 85 1.60 -3.36 -7.71
CA ALA A 85 0.64 -3.08 -8.79
C ALA A 85 -0.01 -4.35 -9.36
N VAL A 86 -0.50 -5.21 -8.48
CA VAL A 86 -1.27 -6.40 -8.83
C VAL A 86 -2.39 -6.55 -7.82
N ARG A 87 -3.59 -6.90 -8.31
CA ARG A 87 -4.71 -7.28 -7.46
C ARG A 87 -4.55 -8.72 -7.03
N PHE A 88 -4.57 -8.97 -5.73
CA PHE A 88 -4.46 -10.34 -5.24
C PHE A 88 -5.76 -11.10 -5.40
N THR A 89 -5.66 -12.37 -5.77
CA THR A 89 -6.78 -13.31 -5.67
C THR A 89 -7.14 -13.60 -4.21
N VAL A 90 -8.27 -14.26 -3.99
CA VAL A 90 -8.70 -14.65 -2.63
C VAL A 90 -7.68 -15.60 -1.98
N GLU A 91 -7.14 -16.53 -2.75
CA GLU A 91 -6.13 -17.51 -2.35
C GLU A 91 -4.82 -16.81 -1.95
N GLU A 92 -4.41 -15.83 -2.74
CA GLU A 92 -3.22 -15.03 -2.45
C GLU A 92 -3.40 -14.18 -1.21
N LYS A 93 -4.56 -13.53 -1.05
CA LYS A 93 -4.93 -12.81 0.18
C LYS A 93 -4.88 -13.73 1.39
N ASN A 94 -5.39 -14.96 1.28
CA ASN A 94 -5.31 -15.97 2.33
C ASN A 94 -3.86 -16.37 2.65
N ARG A 95 -3.01 -16.56 1.63
CA ARG A 95 -1.59 -16.87 1.82
C ARG A 95 -0.85 -15.72 2.50
N ILE A 96 -1.12 -14.48 2.08
CA ILE A 96 -0.54 -13.27 2.66
C ILE A 96 -0.98 -13.13 4.11
N ARG A 97 -2.28 -13.29 4.42
CA ARG A 97 -2.79 -13.29 5.80
C ARG A 97 -2.04 -14.29 6.70
N ARG A 98 -1.81 -15.51 6.24
CA ARG A 98 -1.01 -16.51 6.99
C ARG A 98 0.44 -16.08 7.22
N ASN A 99 1.09 -15.43 6.24
CA ASN A 99 2.45 -14.88 6.42
C ASN A 99 2.42 -13.70 7.41
N LEU A 100 1.36 -12.89 7.39
CA LEU A 100 1.17 -11.78 8.30
C LEU A 100 0.98 -12.24 9.75
N GLU A 101 0.35 -13.40 10.02
CA GLU A 101 0.24 -13.94 11.39
C GLU A 101 1.62 -14.13 12.07
N GLY A 102 2.69 -14.39 11.29
CA GLY A 102 4.06 -14.47 11.80
C GLY A 102 4.60 -13.16 12.41
N PHE A 103 3.95 -12.04 12.13
CA PHE A 103 4.23 -10.72 12.72
C PHE A 103 3.41 -10.43 13.97
N ARG A 104 2.71 -11.44 14.51
CA ARG A 104 1.95 -11.40 15.76
C ARG A 104 0.93 -10.25 15.81
N PRO A 105 -0.07 -10.24 14.91
CA PRO A 105 -1.14 -9.26 14.96
C PRO A 105 -1.94 -9.36 16.26
N ILE A 106 -2.47 -8.24 16.70
CA ILE A 106 -3.49 -8.19 17.75
C ILE A 106 -4.86 -8.35 17.11
N THR A 107 -5.71 -9.17 17.71
CA THR A 107 -7.10 -9.32 17.28
C THR A 107 -7.99 -8.43 18.12
N VAL A 108 -8.48 -7.35 17.50
CA VAL A 108 -9.34 -6.33 18.09
C VAL A 108 -10.79 -6.69 17.77
N SER A 109 -11.64 -6.67 18.78
CA SER A 109 -13.04 -7.12 18.69
C SER A 109 -13.93 -6.31 19.61
N LYS A 110 -15.20 -6.14 19.22
CA LYS A 110 -16.24 -5.55 20.08
C LYS A 110 -16.47 -6.39 21.35
N CYS A 111 -16.25 -7.70 21.30
CA CYS A 111 -16.48 -8.61 22.43
C CYS A 111 -15.35 -8.62 23.46
N LYS A 112 -14.23 -7.93 23.19
CA LYS A 112 -13.09 -7.83 24.11
C LYS A 112 -13.06 -6.43 24.73
N PRO A 113 -13.37 -6.28 26.03
CA PRO A 113 -13.45 -4.97 26.67
C PRO A 113 -12.19 -4.13 26.47
N GLU A 114 -11.01 -4.75 26.56
CA GLU A 114 -9.70 -4.13 26.37
C GLU A 114 -9.45 -3.52 24.97
N SER A 115 -10.25 -3.90 23.98
CA SER A 115 -10.09 -3.47 22.59
C SER A 115 -11.38 -2.94 21.95
N ALA A 116 -12.47 -2.88 22.72
CA ALA A 116 -13.79 -2.53 22.21
C ALA A 116 -13.87 -1.07 21.75
N GLU A 117 -13.29 -0.13 22.52
CA GLU A 117 -13.24 1.28 22.14
C GLU A 117 -12.36 1.49 20.90
N PHE A 118 -11.21 0.81 20.83
CA PHE A 118 -10.36 0.85 19.64
C PHE A 118 -11.04 0.24 18.40
N PHE A 119 -11.79 -0.86 18.56
CA PHE A 119 -12.60 -1.44 17.49
C PHE A 119 -13.64 -0.43 16.99
N LYS A 120 -14.36 0.21 17.91
CA LYS A 120 -15.37 1.22 17.60
C LYS A 120 -14.76 2.43 16.88
N LEU A 121 -13.58 2.88 17.30
CA LEU A 121 -12.81 3.93 16.64
C LEU A 121 -12.45 3.54 15.19
N ILE A 122 -11.90 2.34 14.96
CA ILE A 122 -11.59 1.86 13.61
C ILE A 122 -12.84 1.86 12.72
N MET A 123 -13.99 1.45 13.28
CA MET A 123 -15.26 1.38 12.55
C MET A 123 -15.93 2.74 12.33
N SER A 124 -15.56 3.79 13.07
CA SER A 124 -16.13 5.13 12.92
C SER A 124 -15.52 5.93 11.77
N PHE A 125 -14.36 5.49 11.24
CA PHE A 125 -13.66 6.18 10.19
C PHE A 125 -14.47 6.31 8.88
N PRO A 126 -14.35 7.45 8.17
CA PRO A 126 -15.09 7.70 6.94
C PRO A 126 -14.67 6.75 5.82
N ASN A 127 -15.55 6.62 4.82
CA ASN A 127 -15.43 5.69 3.70
C ASN A 127 -14.09 5.79 2.93
N PRO A 128 -13.63 4.69 2.29
CA PRO A 128 -14.38 3.45 2.10
C PRO A 128 -14.35 2.56 3.34
N LYS A 129 -15.53 2.33 3.93
CA LYS A 129 -15.74 1.38 5.03
C LYS A 129 -15.22 0.03 4.55
N PRO A 130 -14.45 -0.70 5.36
CA PRO A 130 -14.15 -2.08 5.08
C PRO A 130 -15.47 -2.88 5.08
N ARG A 131 -16.05 -3.06 3.91
CA ARG A 131 -17.37 -3.69 3.69
C ARG A 131 -17.24 -5.21 3.86
N ASN A 132 -16.99 -5.68 5.10
CA ASN A 132 -17.30 -7.02 5.65
C ASN A 132 -16.66 -7.34 7.03
N ILE A 133 -16.23 -6.37 7.83
CA ILE A 133 -15.46 -6.66 9.07
C ILE A 133 -16.32 -6.54 10.34
N GLU A 134 -17.50 -7.14 10.35
CA GLU A 134 -18.46 -7.06 11.47
C GLU A 134 -18.04 -7.84 12.73
N LYS A 135 -16.90 -8.54 12.74
CA LYS A 135 -16.48 -9.39 13.87
C LYS A 135 -15.18 -8.94 14.50
N ASP A 136 -14.06 -9.28 13.87
CA ASP A 136 -12.72 -9.07 14.41
C ASP A 136 -11.81 -8.43 13.36
N VAL A 137 -11.05 -7.42 13.78
CA VAL A 137 -10.01 -6.78 12.97
C VAL A 137 -8.65 -7.23 13.48
N LYS A 138 -7.78 -7.67 12.57
CA LYS A 138 -6.35 -7.85 12.87
C LYS A 138 -5.64 -6.52 12.71
N VAL A 139 -4.91 -6.08 13.73
CA VAL A 139 -4.08 -4.88 13.69
C VAL A 139 -2.63 -5.23 13.99
N PHE A 140 -1.71 -4.48 13.39
CA PHE A 140 -0.27 -4.65 13.51
C PHE A 140 0.33 -3.37 14.07
N PRO A 141 1.30 -3.46 15.01
CA PRO A 141 2.06 -2.29 15.40
C PRO A 141 2.72 -1.65 14.17
N TRP A 142 2.60 -0.33 14.03
CA TRP A 142 3.06 0.41 12.85
C TRP A 142 4.53 0.14 12.52
N LYS A 143 5.38 0.10 13.56
CA LYS A 143 6.82 -0.26 13.47
C LYS A 143 7.13 -1.57 12.76
N VAL A 144 6.18 -2.50 12.67
CA VAL A 144 6.36 -3.79 11.99
C VAL A 144 6.14 -3.68 10.48
N LEU A 145 5.42 -2.65 10.02
CA LEU A 145 5.01 -2.47 8.64
C LEU A 145 6.18 -2.52 7.63
N PRO A 146 7.31 -1.80 7.82
CA PRO A 146 8.42 -1.85 6.86
C PRO A 146 8.96 -3.27 6.64
N TYR A 147 9.06 -4.03 7.73
CA TYR A 147 9.58 -5.40 7.72
C TYR A 147 8.60 -6.37 7.07
N ALA A 148 7.32 -6.23 7.38
CA ALA A 148 6.26 -7.04 6.78
C ALA A 148 6.19 -6.85 5.26
N LEU A 149 6.22 -5.60 4.79
CA LEU A 149 6.19 -5.28 3.36
C LEU A 149 7.40 -5.87 2.63
N LYS A 150 8.63 -5.63 3.13
CA LYS A 150 9.86 -6.17 2.55
C LYS A 150 9.84 -7.70 2.44
N LYS A 151 9.47 -8.38 3.53
CA LYS A 151 9.43 -9.86 3.58
C LYS A 151 8.43 -10.45 2.60
N ILE A 152 7.24 -9.88 2.53
CA ILE A 152 6.16 -10.41 1.69
C ILE A 152 6.43 -10.12 0.21
N ILE A 153 6.86 -8.90 -0.14
CA ILE A 153 7.16 -8.54 -1.53
C ILE A 153 8.32 -9.37 -2.09
N SER A 154 9.37 -9.58 -1.31
CA SER A 154 10.50 -10.44 -1.71
C SER A 154 10.04 -11.85 -2.07
N LYS A 155 9.20 -12.48 -1.24
CA LYS A 155 8.65 -13.82 -1.48
C LYS A 155 7.67 -13.87 -2.65
N TYR A 156 6.79 -12.87 -2.75
CA TYR A 156 5.73 -12.83 -3.76
C TYR A 156 6.32 -12.69 -5.16
N THR A 157 7.23 -11.73 -5.33
CA THR A 157 7.85 -11.47 -6.65
C THR A 157 8.77 -12.58 -7.11
N ALA A 158 9.45 -13.29 -6.20
CA ALA A 158 10.18 -14.51 -6.54
C ALA A 158 9.27 -15.64 -7.05
N SER A 159 8.06 -15.77 -6.47
CA SER A 159 7.08 -16.78 -6.91
C SER A 159 6.41 -16.40 -8.23
N TYR A 160 6.18 -15.10 -8.47
CA TYR A 160 5.51 -14.59 -9.66
C TYR A 160 6.43 -14.45 -10.86
N SER A 161 7.74 -14.22 -10.65
CA SER A 161 8.72 -14.20 -11.75
C SER A 161 8.84 -15.56 -12.45
N SER A 162 8.36 -16.64 -11.81
CA SER A 162 8.24 -17.98 -12.41
C SER A 162 7.01 -18.11 -13.34
N THR A 163 6.09 -17.14 -13.37
CA THR A 163 4.82 -17.18 -14.12
C THR A 163 4.49 -15.87 -14.88
N ALA A 164 5.37 -14.87 -14.88
CA ALA A 164 5.10 -13.53 -15.40
C ALA A 164 5.21 -13.45 -16.93
N SER A 165 4.20 -13.93 -17.64
CA SER A 165 3.97 -13.59 -19.06
C SER A 165 2.59 -12.99 -19.33
N ILE A 166 1.85 -12.52 -18.32
CA ILE A 166 0.47 -12.04 -18.54
C ILE A 166 0.16 -10.80 -17.66
N GLN A 167 -0.20 -9.70 -18.34
CA GLN A 167 -0.89 -8.46 -17.91
C GLN A 167 -0.06 -7.32 -17.30
N THR A 168 0.50 -6.48 -18.18
CA THR A 168 1.12 -5.18 -17.88
C THR A 168 0.22 -3.94 -18.12
N ASP A 169 -1.02 -4.10 -18.58
CA ASP A 169 -1.74 -2.96 -19.20
C ASP A 169 -2.68 -2.15 -18.29
N ALA A 170 -2.77 -2.44 -16.98
CA ALA A 170 -3.80 -1.81 -16.12
C ALA A 170 -3.34 -0.63 -15.24
N PHE A 171 -2.04 -0.28 -15.19
CA PHE A 171 -1.53 0.72 -14.22
C PHE A 171 -0.66 1.85 -14.77
N HIS A 172 -0.60 2.05 -16.10
CA HIS A 172 -0.02 3.26 -16.70
C HIS A 172 -0.97 4.46 -16.54
N ASN A 173 -1.09 4.99 -15.33
CA ASN A 173 -1.46 6.40 -15.11
C ASN A 173 -1.20 6.80 -13.65
N ALA A 174 0.08 6.93 -13.31
CA ALA A 174 0.50 7.81 -12.24
C ALA A 174 1.37 8.89 -12.90
N ASN A 175 0.73 9.98 -13.32
CA ASN A 175 1.39 11.13 -13.93
C ASN A 175 2.39 11.74 -12.93
N PHE A 176 3.67 11.68 -13.27
CA PHE A 176 4.67 12.62 -12.78
C PHE A 176 4.43 13.98 -13.49
N PRO A 177 4.71 15.12 -12.85
CA PRO A 177 4.58 16.42 -13.52
C PRO A 177 5.60 16.50 -14.67
N HIS A 178 5.09 16.83 -15.86
CA HIS A 178 5.80 16.93 -17.13
C HIS A 178 6.91 18.00 -17.11
N GLY A 179 8.06 17.67 -17.71
CA GLY A 179 9.00 18.70 -18.16
C GLY A 179 10.42 18.21 -18.45
N SER A 180 10.62 17.41 -19.52
CA SER A 180 11.87 17.40 -20.30
C SER A 180 11.82 16.34 -21.41
N THR A 181 11.83 16.81 -22.66
CA THR A 181 11.96 16.06 -23.92
C THR A 181 13.40 15.58 -24.10
N LEU A 182 13.62 14.29 -24.36
CA LEU A 182 14.93 13.71 -24.78
C LEU A 182 14.70 12.36 -25.52
N PRO A 183 15.65 11.88 -26.35
CA PRO A 183 15.47 11.76 -27.80
C PRO A 183 15.21 10.33 -28.31
N ILE A 184 14.69 10.25 -29.54
CA ILE A 184 14.38 9.01 -30.26
C ILE A 184 15.69 8.36 -30.74
N THR A 185 15.90 7.10 -30.41
CA THR A 185 17.04 6.28 -30.83
C THR A 185 16.83 5.68 -32.23
N PRO A 186 17.89 5.41 -33.03
CA PRO A 186 17.81 5.13 -34.48
C PRO A 186 17.30 3.72 -34.88
N GLN A 187 16.48 3.07 -34.07
CA GLN A 187 15.98 1.71 -34.37
C GLN A 187 14.46 1.63 -34.55
N GLN A 188 13.76 2.77 -34.62
CA GLN A 188 12.30 2.81 -34.77
C GLN A 188 11.83 3.47 -36.09
N GLN A 189 12.72 3.64 -37.07
CA GLN A 189 12.38 4.19 -38.39
C GLN A 189 12.14 3.14 -39.49
N SER A 190 12.49 1.86 -39.29
CA SER A 190 12.43 0.86 -40.38
C SER A 190 11.11 0.08 -40.48
N ILE A 191 10.07 0.43 -39.71
CA ILE A 191 8.78 -0.29 -39.71
C ILE A 191 7.67 0.53 -40.40
N ILE A 192 7.89 1.83 -40.65
CA ILE A 192 6.85 2.73 -41.18
C ILE A 192 6.90 2.86 -42.72
N GLU A 193 8.02 2.54 -43.37
CA GLU A 193 8.15 2.69 -44.84
C GLU A 193 7.62 1.49 -45.65
N SER A 194 7.28 0.35 -45.03
CA SER A 194 6.90 -0.87 -45.76
C SER A 194 5.41 -1.01 -46.06
N SER A 195 4.56 -0.02 -45.73
CA SER A 195 3.10 -0.11 -45.93
C SER A 195 2.53 0.79 -47.03
N SER A 196 3.38 1.39 -47.89
CA SER A 196 2.91 2.31 -48.95
C SER A 196 3.04 1.79 -50.39
N ILE A 197 3.14 0.47 -50.61
CA ILE A 197 3.15 -0.08 -51.98
C ILE A 197 2.35 -1.38 -52.02
N ILE A 198 1.05 -1.30 -52.30
CA ILE A 198 0.36 -2.14 -53.31
C ILE A 198 -0.80 -1.30 -53.89
N VAL A 199 -0.82 -1.23 -55.22
CA VAL A 199 -1.80 -0.59 -56.12
C VAL A 199 -3.20 -1.18 -55.96
#